data_AF-A0A6L8DJ19-F1
#
_entry.id   AF-A0A6L8DJ19-F1
#
_cell.length_a   1.000
_cell.length_b   1.000
_cell.length_c   1.000
_cell.angle_alpha   90.00
_cell.angle_beta   90.00
_cell.angle_gamma   90.00
#
_symmetry.space_group_name_H-M   'P 1'
#
loop_
_entity.id
_entity.type
_entity.pdbx_description
1 polymer ?
#
loop_
_entity_poly.entity_id
_entity_poly.type
_entity_poly.pdbx_seq_one_letter_code
_entity_poly.pdbx_strand_id
1 'polypeptide(L)'
;MKARYWVGGCLSAIVLLAVIAGAAYYFILQASDELVETYTSPEPRDFARVEEGTDEVLSVIDRFRDFAIALERGEETESFSLSADDINALLENEDLLREFHGMARVDIQDDRLLAEISVPLDLFNERFEGRYLNGTGELSVEMRDGRLEVNIDRLEVAGRNLPEEFMNEIRKNNLVETLLQDPSLERFMGLVKSVKVEDGRVVIEPK
;
A
#
# COMPACT_ATOMS: atom_id res chain seq x y z
N MET A 1 24.21 8.99 -18.96
CA MET A 1 24.25 9.52 -17.58
C MET A 1 22.87 9.30 -16.99
N LYS A 2 22.72 8.30 -16.12
CA LYS A 2 21.42 8.02 -15.48
C LYS A 2 21.30 8.95 -14.27
N ALA A 3 20.44 9.96 -14.39
CA ALA A 3 20.14 10.81 -13.27
C ALA A 3 19.34 9.99 -12.24
N ARG A 4 19.93 9.81 -11.06
CA ARG A 4 19.27 9.27 -9.87
C ARG A 4 18.30 10.33 -9.38
N TYR A 5 17.07 10.31 -9.89
CA TYR A 5 15.97 11.06 -9.29
C TYR A 5 15.32 10.16 -8.25
N TRP A 6 15.41 10.62 -7.01
CA TRP A 6 15.04 9.95 -5.78
C TRP A 6 13.83 10.72 -5.24
N VAL A 7 12.65 10.48 -5.84
CA VAL A 7 11.52 11.40 -5.66
C VAL A 7 10.20 10.64 -5.61
N GLY A 8 9.61 10.58 -4.42
CA GLY A 8 8.18 10.39 -4.19
C GLY A 8 7.55 8.99 -4.29
N GLY A 9 8.14 8.04 -5.04
CA GLY A 9 7.42 6.81 -5.41
C GLY A 9 7.40 5.65 -4.42
N CYS A 10 8.02 5.78 -3.25
CA CYS A 10 8.21 4.64 -2.35
C CYS A 10 6.95 4.27 -1.54
N LEU A 11 6.07 5.21 -1.20
CA LEU A 11 5.40 5.06 0.10
C LEU A 11 3.94 4.62 0.13
N SER A 12 3.15 4.78 -0.93
CA SER A 12 1.78 4.24 -0.94
C SER A 12 1.77 2.71 -0.82
N ALA A 13 2.73 2.03 -1.44
CA ALA A 13 2.94 0.58 -1.33
C ALA A 13 3.53 0.17 0.03
N ILE A 14 4.46 0.96 0.59
CA ILE A 14 4.97 0.70 1.93
C ILE A 14 3.86 0.89 2.97
N VAL A 15 2.92 1.83 2.80
CA VAL A 15 1.75 1.98 3.70
C VAL A 15 0.94 0.72 3.67
N LEU A 16 0.48 0.29 2.51
CA LEU A 16 -0.29 -0.94 2.39
C LEU A 16 0.45 -2.16 2.96
N LEU A 17 1.78 -2.20 2.91
CA LEU A 17 2.56 -3.33 3.43
C LEU A 17 3.02 -3.21 4.87
N ALA A 18 3.20 -2.01 5.42
CA ALA A 18 3.41 -1.78 6.84
C ALA A 18 2.14 -2.10 7.63
N VAL A 19 0.98 -1.93 6.99
CA VAL A 19 -0.34 -2.34 7.47
C VAL A 19 -0.44 -3.85 7.60
N ILE A 20 -0.09 -4.54 6.52
CA ILE A 20 -0.14 -6.00 6.47
C ILE A 20 0.97 -6.58 7.35
N ALA A 21 2.15 -5.99 7.35
CA ALA A 21 3.27 -6.31 8.22
C ALA A 21 2.93 -6.06 9.69
N GLY A 22 2.22 -4.99 10.03
CA GLY A 22 1.77 -4.69 11.39
C GLY A 22 0.71 -5.68 11.86
N ALA A 23 -0.26 -6.02 11.00
CA ALA A 23 -1.24 -7.07 11.26
C ALA A 23 -0.57 -8.46 11.38
N ALA A 24 0.36 -8.79 10.49
CA ALA A 24 1.17 -10.01 10.51
C ALA A 24 2.06 -10.09 11.76
N TYR A 25 2.78 -9.02 12.10
CA TYR A 25 3.66 -8.92 13.27
C TYR A 25 2.87 -9.08 14.57
N TYR A 26 1.71 -8.43 14.67
CA TYR A 26 0.79 -8.62 15.78
C TYR A 26 0.28 -10.07 15.88
N PHE A 27 -0.07 -10.69 14.73
CA PHE A 27 -0.39 -12.11 14.64
C PHE A 27 0.76 -13.00 15.11
N ILE A 28 1.99 -12.71 14.70
CA ILE A 28 3.22 -13.47 15.01
C ILE A 28 3.53 -13.47 16.51
N LEU A 29 3.32 -12.35 17.20
CA LEU A 29 3.59 -12.22 18.64
C LEU A 29 2.58 -12.98 19.51
N GLN A 30 1.37 -13.24 19.01
CA GLN A 30 0.25 -13.81 19.77
C GLN A 30 -0.12 -15.23 19.31
N ALA A 31 0.31 -15.67 18.11
CA ALA A 31 -0.17 -16.90 17.51
C ALA A 31 0.50 -18.16 18.08
N SER A 32 -0.34 -19.05 18.62
CA SER A 32 -0.04 -20.48 18.76
C SER A 32 0.08 -21.12 17.37
N ASP A 33 0.72 -22.29 17.28
CA ASP A 33 0.85 -23.02 16.01
C ASP A 33 -0.52 -23.26 15.32
N GLU A 34 -1.59 -23.44 16.09
CA GLU A 34 -2.97 -23.59 15.60
C GLU A 34 -3.50 -22.32 14.91
N LEU A 35 -3.18 -21.13 15.42
CA LEU A 35 -3.56 -19.86 14.79
C LEU A 35 -2.77 -19.61 13.51
N VAL A 36 -1.50 -20.01 13.49
CA VAL A 36 -0.67 -19.96 12.28
C VAL A 36 -1.26 -20.86 11.20
N GLU A 37 -1.62 -22.09 11.53
CA GLU A 37 -2.25 -23.00 10.57
C GLU A 37 -3.60 -22.47 10.06
N THR A 38 -4.38 -21.82 10.93
CA THR A 38 -5.73 -21.33 10.60
C THR A 38 -5.72 -20.08 9.70
N TYR A 39 -4.80 -19.14 9.93
CA TYR A 39 -4.81 -17.82 9.30
C TYR A 39 -3.69 -17.60 8.28
N THR A 40 -2.83 -18.59 8.05
CA THR A 40 -1.75 -18.48 7.06
C THR A 40 -1.80 -19.63 6.07
N SER A 41 -1.20 -19.43 4.90
CA SER A 41 -1.19 -20.38 3.79
C SER A 41 0.23 -20.81 3.46
N PRO A 42 0.49 -22.07 3.07
CA PRO A 42 1.78 -22.46 2.51
C PRO A 42 1.97 -21.95 1.06
N GLU A 43 0.91 -21.43 0.44
CA GLU A 43 0.92 -20.94 -0.94
C GLU A 43 0.56 -19.44 -0.99
N PRO A 44 1.29 -18.62 -1.79
CA PRO A 44 0.89 -17.25 -2.05
C PRO A 44 -0.43 -17.20 -2.79
N ARG A 45 -1.19 -16.10 -2.63
CA ARG A 45 -2.29 -15.81 -3.55
C ARG A 45 -1.72 -15.43 -4.91
N ASP A 46 -2.29 -15.99 -5.96
CA ASP A 46 -1.95 -15.60 -7.33
C ASP A 46 -2.72 -14.34 -7.73
N PHE A 47 -2.00 -13.32 -8.17
CA PHE A 47 -2.58 -12.09 -8.71
C PHE A 47 -2.40 -12.10 -10.23
N ALA A 48 -3.47 -11.78 -10.97
CA ALA A 48 -3.34 -11.54 -12.39
C ALA A 48 -2.36 -10.37 -12.61
N ARG A 49 -1.21 -10.67 -13.22
CA ARG A 49 -0.15 -9.67 -13.43
C ARG A 49 -0.60 -8.58 -14.38
N VAL A 50 -0.20 -7.35 -14.10
CA VAL A 50 -0.25 -6.26 -15.07
C VAL A 50 0.90 -6.46 -16.05
N GLU A 51 0.61 -6.47 -17.35
CA GLU A 51 1.61 -6.72 -18.39
C GLU A 51 2.61 -5.55 -18.45
N GLU A 52 3.87 -5.85 -18.17
CA GLU A 52 4.97 -4.89 -18.19
C GLU A 52 5.22 -4.35 -19.61
N GLY A 53 5.56 -3.07 -19.70
CA GLY A 53 6.04 -2.46 -20.94
C GLY A 53 4.96 -2.17 -21.98
N THR A 54 3.68 -2.30 -21.62
CA THR A 54 2.59 -1.75 -22.42
C THR A 54 2.63 -0.22 -22.42
N ASP A 55 2.18 0.41 -23.51
CA ASP A 55 2.16 1.88 -23.63
C ASP A 55 1.35 2.53 -22.50
N GLU A 56 0.31 1.85 -22.02
CA GLU A 56 -0.53 2.31 -20.91
C GLU A 56 0.25 2.30 -19.59
N VAL A 57 0.90 1.20 -19.22
CA VAL A 57 1.71 1.10 -17.99
C VAL A 57 2.85 2.12 -17.98
N LEU A 58 3.57 2.25 -19.10
CA LEU A 58 4.65 3.24 -19.23
C LEU A 58 4.14 4.66 -19.08
N SER A 59 2.97 4.96 -19.66
CA SER A 59 2.34 6.28 -19.52
C SER A 59 1.97 6.60 -18.06
N VAL A 60 1.47 5.64 -17.29
CA VAL A 60 1.15 5.85 -15.86
C VAL A 60 2.41 6.17 -15.07
N ILE A 61 3.45 5.35 -15.25
CA ILE A 61 4.76 5.49 -14.61
C ILE A 61 5.35 6.87 -14.88
N ASP A 62 5.39 7.28 -16.15
CA ASP A 62 5.97 8.56 -16.54
C ASP A 62 5.16 9.74 -15.99
N ARG A 63 3.82 9.69 -16.08
CA ARG A 63 2.94 10.73 -15.52
C ARG A 63 3.11 10.88 -14.00
N PHE A 64 3.23 9.77 -13.28
CA PHE A 64 3.42 9.80 -11.84
C PHE A 64 4.79 10.37 -11.45
N ARG A 65 5.85 9.98 -12.16
CA ARG A 65 7.20 10.52 -11.94
C ARG A 65 7.27 12.00 -12.26
N ASP A 66 6.69 12.44 -13.37
CA ASP A 66 6.65 13.85 -13.75
C ASP A 66 5.89 14.68 -12.72
N PHE A 67 4.76 14.19 -12.23
CA PHE A 67 4.00 14.81 -11.14
C PHE A 67 4.85 14.96 -9.85
N ALA A 68 5.52 13.89 -9.43
CA ALA A 68 6.35 13.91 -8.22
C ALA A 68 7.55 14.87 -8.36
N ILE A 69 8.17 14.92 -9.53
CA ILE A 69 9.28 15.83 -9.84
C ILE A 69 8.79 17.29 -9.85
N ALA A 70 7.64 17.58 -10.45
CA ALA A 70 7.06 18.92 -10.49
C ALA A 70 6.75 19.42 -9.07
N LEU A 71 6.16 18.57 -8.23
CA LEU A 71 5.93 18.84 -6.81
C LEU A 71 7.22 19.20 -6.07
N GLU A 72 8.27 18.40 -6.21
CA GLU A 72 9.54 18.66 -5.53
C GLU A 72 10.22 19.95 -5.98
N ARG A 73 10.00 20.37 -7.22
CA ARG A 73 10.51 21.63 -7.75
C ARG A 73 9.67 22.85 -7.34
N GLY A 74 8.53 22.62 -6.70
CA GLY A 74 7.56 23.67 -6.38
C GLY A 74 6.91 24.27 -7.62
N GLU A 75 6.79 23.48 -8.69
CA GLU A 75 6.09 23.87 -9.91
C GLU A 75 4.57 23.83 -9.68
N GLU A 76 3.84 24.77 -10.27
CA GLU A 76 2.37 24.75 -10.24
C GLU A 76 1.88 23.50 -10.98
N THR A 77 1.25 22.60 -10.25
CA THR A 77 0.88 21.26 -10.73
C THR A 77 -0.60 21.05 -10.47
N GLU A 78 -1.32 20.43 -11.42
CA GLU A 78 -2.72 20.05 -11.22
C GLU A 78 -2.84 18.82 -10.32
N SER A 79 -4.04 18.56 -9.79
CA SER A 79 -4.31 17.35 -9.01
C SER A 79 -4.03 16.10 -9.84
N PHE A 80 -3.40 15.10 -9.22
CA PHE A 80 -3.08 13.83 -9.86
C PHE A 80 -4.12 12.78 -9.50
N SER A 81 -4.72 12.14 -10.49
CA SER A 81 -5.75 11.10 -10.26
C SER A 81 -5.28 9.73 -10.74
N LEU A 82 -5.48 8.74 -9.88
CA LEU A 82 -5.08 7.35 -10.06
C LEU A 82 -6.29 6.44 -9.96
N SER A 83 -6.58 5.68 -11.02
CA SER A 83 -7.53 4.56 -10.97
C SER A 83 -6.91 3.34 -10.28
N ALA A 84 -7.71 2.33 -9.99
CA ALA A 84 -7.23 1.04 -9.50
C ALA A 84 -6.18 0.42 -10.44
N ASP A 85 -6.40 0.48 -11.76
CA ASP A 85 -5.45 -0.04 -12.76
C ASP A 85 -4.14 0.75 -12.77
N ASP A 86 -4.21 2.09 -12.64
CA ASP A 86 -3.01 2.92 -12.50
C ASP A 86 -2.20 2.49 -11.25
N ILE A 87 -2.86 2.27 -10.11
CA ILE A 87 -2.20 1.84 -8.87
C ILE A 87 -1.59 0.45 -9.00
N ASN A 88 -2.32 -0.51 -9.58
CA ASN A 88 -1.82 -1.86 -9.83
C ASN A 88 -0.64 -1.86 -10.82
N ALA A 89 -0.67 -0.99 -11.84
CA ALA A 89 0.46 -0.82 -12.75
C ALA A 89 1.71 -0.33 -12.02
N LEU A 90 1.56 0.69 -11.16
CA LEU A 90 2.67 1.18 -10.33
C LEU A 90 3.20 0.07 -9.41
N LEU A 91 2.33 -0.63 -8.68
CA LEU A 91 2.70 -1.71 -7.75
C LEU A 91 3.51 -2.83 -8.40
N GLU A 92 3.26 -3.15 -9.67
CA GLU A 92 3.92 -4.26 -10.38
C GLU A 92 5.12 -3.85 -11.24
N ASN A 93 5.29 -2.56 -11.54
CA ASN A 93 6.26 -2.13 -12.56
C ASN A 93 7.17 -0.98 -12.12
N GLU A 94 6.93 -0.36 -10.97
CA GLU A 94 7.86 0.64 -10.45
C GLU A 94 9.04 -0.01 -9.75
N ASP A 95 10.25 0.32 -10.19
CA ASP A 95 11.50 -0.14 -9.58
C ASP A 95 11.56 0.13 -8.07
N LEU A 96 10.93 1.22 -7.62
CA LEU A 96 10.84 1.59 -6.20
C LEU A 96 9.96 0.65 -5.39
N LEU A 97 9.07 -0.09 -6.06
CA LEU A 97 8.10 -1.01 -5.46
C LEU A 97 8.47 -2.47 -5.72
N ARG A 98 9.67 -2.75 -6.21
CA ARG A 98 10.12 -4.10 -6.60
C ARG A 98 9.99 -5.14 -5.49
N GLU A 99 10.17 -4.74 -4.24
CA GLU A 99 10.01 -5.63 -3.08
C GLU A 99 8.56 -6.06 -2.84
N PHE A 100 7.60 -5.43 -3.52
CA PHE A 100 6.16 -5.56 -3.33
C PHE A 100 5.44 -6.20 -4.51
N HIS A 101 6.18 -6.49 -5.59
CA HIS A 101 5.63 -7.15 -6.77
C HIS A 101 5.02 -8.49 -6.38
N GLY A 102 3.77 -8.72 -6.78
CA GLY A 102 3.03 -9.93 -6.45
C GLY A 102 2.59 -10.05 -4.98
N MET A 103 2.70 -8.99 -4.17
CA MET A 103 2.25 -9.01 -2.77
C MET A 103 0.87 -8.40 -2.56
N ALA A 104 0.41 -7.53 -3.46
CA ALA A 104 -0.87 -6.88 -3.32
C ALA A 104 -1.51 -6.51 -4.65
N ARG A 105 -2.84 -6.42 -4.65
CA ARG A 105 -3.65 -5.86 -5.72
C ARG A 105 -4.72 -4.98 -5.10
N VAL A 106 -5.05 -3.87 -5.75
CA VAL A 106 -6.10 -2.97 -5.29
C VAL A 106 -7.26 -2.87 -6.26
N ASP A 107 -8.42 -2.52 -5.71
CA ASP A 107 -9.62 -2.11 -6.41
C ASP A 107 -10.24 -0.91 -5.69
N ILE A 108 -11.13 -0.17 -6.35
CA ILE A 108 -11.82 0.98 -5.75
C ILE A 108 -13.32 0.79 -5.93
N GLN A 109 -14.05 0.68 -4.83
CA GLN A 109 -15.51 0.49 -4.82
C GLN A 109 -16.15 1.45 -3.81
N ASP A 110 -17.18 2.20 -4.25
CA ASP A 110 -17.94 3.13 -3.40
C ASP A 110 -17.05 4.07 -2.54
N ASP A 111 -16.05 4.69 -3.18
CA ASP A 111 -15.04 5.56 -2.55
C ASP A 111 -14.19 4.88 -1.44
N ARG A 112 -14.12 3.55 -1.45
CA ARG A 112 -13.25 2.74 -0.58
C ARG A 112 -12.20 2.03 -1.40
N LEU A 113 -11.00 1.92 -0.83
CA LEU A 113 -9.92 1.15 -1.42
C LEU A 113 -10.00 -0.28 -0.91
N LEU A 114 -10.23 -1.23 -1.80
CA LEU A 114 -10.16 -2.66 -1.52
C LEU A 114 -8.76 -3.13 -1.85
N ALA A 115 -8.15 -3.91 -0.97
CA ALA A 115 -6.85 -4.50 -1.21
C ALA A 115 -6.89 -6.00 -0.99
N GLU A 116 -6.38 -6.75 -1.96
CA GLU A 116 -6.03 -8.15 -1.81
C GLU A 116 -4.53 -8.27 -1.55
N ILE A 117 -4.15 -9.18 -0.65
CA ILE A 117 -2.78 -9.25 -0.14
C ILE A 117 -2.30 -10.70 -0.09
N SER A 118 -1.01 -10.88 -0.30
CA SER A 118 -0.27 -12.14 -0.16
C SER A 118 1.13 -11.84 0.33
N VAL A 119 1.28 -11.76 1.66
CA VAL A 119 2.54 -11.34 2.26
C VAL A 119 3.32 -12.53 2.79
N PRO A 120 4.55 -12.78 2.28
CA PRO A 120 5.43 -13.79 2.84
C PRO A 120 5.86 -13.40 4.26
N LEU A 121 5.61 -14.28 5.23
CA LEU A 121 5.78 -14.00 6.66
C LEU A 121 7.22 -14.20 7.15
N ASP A 122 8.02 -14.89 6.37
CA ASP A 122 9.45 -15.08 6.58
C ASP A 122 10.28 -13.81 6.41
N LEU A 123 9.73 -12.80 5.73
CA LEU A 123 10.27 -11.43 5.72
C LEU A 123 10.37 -10.83 7.13
N PHE A 124 9.52 -11.27 8.06
CA PHE A 124 9.49 -10.75 9.43
C PHE A 124 10.15 -11.68 10.43
N ASN A 125 10.05 -12.99 10.22
CA ASN A 125 10.63 -13.99 11.12
C ASN A 125 10.77 -15.35 10.41
N GLU A 126 11.98 -15.91 10.41
CA GLU A 126 12.32 -17.21 9.81
C GLU A 126 11.44 -18.38 10.31
N ARG A 127 10.81 -18.28 11.49
CA ARG A 127 9.84 -19.28 11.97
C ARG A 127 8.69 -19.52 10.98
N PHE A 128 8.35 -18.53 10.17
CA PHE A 128 7.25 -18.60 9.20
C PHE A 128 7.73 -18.86 7.78
N GLU A 129 8.91 -19.45 7.61
CA GLU A 129 9.45 -19.88 6.31
C GLU A 129 8.39 -20.62 5.49
N GLY A 130 8.15 -20.13 4.27
CA GLY A 130 7.15 -20.69 3.36
C GLY A 130 5.69 -20.46 3.77
N ARG A 131 5.40 -19.55 4.71
CA ARG A 131 4.02 -19.16 5.09
C ARG A 131 3.69 -17.77 4.56
N TYR A 132 2.46 -17.63 4.10
CA TYR A 132 1.91 -16.41 3.54
C TYR A 132 0.67 -15.99 4.33
N LEU A 133 0.55 -14.69 4.58
CA LEU A 133 -0.69 -14.08 5.03
C LEU A 133 -1.48 -13.63 3.80
N ASN A 134 -2.53 -14.40 3.49
CA ASN A 134 -3.43 -14.11 2.38
C ASN A 134 -4.73 -13.49 2.91
N GLY A 135 -5.09 -12.31 2.41
CA GLY A 135 -6.23 -11.58 2.95
C GLY A 135 -6.86 -10.61 1.97
N THR A 136 -7.96 -10.02 2.42
CA THR A 136 -8.64 -8.91 1.74
C THR A 136 -8.96 -7.84 2.77
N GLY A 137 -8.61 -6.60 2.50
CA GLY A 137 -8.81 -5.46 3.37
C GLY A 137 -9.66 -4.39 2.70
N GLU A 138 -10.50 -3.72 3.50
CA GLU A 138 -11.10 -2.44 3.14
C GLU A 138 -10.30 -1.35 3.84
N LEU A 139 -9.77 -0.40 3.07
CA LEU A 139 -8.99 0.71 3.55
C LEU A 139 -9.70 2.04 3.32
N SER A 140 -9.64 2.89 4.33
CA SER A 140 -9.99 4.30 4.23
C SER A 140 -8.72 5.14 4.19
N VAL A 141 -8.70 6.14 3.31
CA VAL A 141 -7.58 7.06 3.11
C VAL A 141 -8.09 8.47 3.30
N GLU A 142 -7.53 9.20 4.26
CA GLU A 142 -7.88 10.59 4.51
C GLU A 142 -6.66 11.43 4.88
N MET A 143 -6.76 12.75 4.72
CA MET A 143 -5.77 13.70 5.24
C MET A 143 -6.35 14.42 6.45
N ARG A 144 -5.71 14.25 7.61
CA ARG A 144 -6.12 14.82 8.89
C ARG A 144 -4.98 15.63 9.48
N ASP A 145 -5.24 16.91 9.77
CA ASP A 145 -4.24 17.84 10.31
C ASP A 145 -2.92 17.89 9.50
N GLY A 146 -3.01 17.74 8.18
CA GLY A 146 -1.85 17.73 7.27
C GLY A 146 -1.04 16.43 7.28
N ARG A 147 -1.55 15.38 7.94
CA ARG A 147 -0.97 14.03 7.93
C ARG A 147 -1.89 13.09 7.14
N LEU A 148 -1.29 12.21 6.35
CA LEU A 148 -2.03 11.10 5.75
C LEU A 148 -2.45 10.16 6.87
N GLU A 149 -3.69 9.73 6.86
CA GLU A 149 -4.20 8.65 7.68
C GLU A 149 -4.71 7.57 6.73
N VAL A 150 -4.15 6.37 6.87
CA VAL A 150 -4.71 5.19 6.23
C VAL A 150 -5.17 4.30 7.36
N ASN A 151 -6.41 3.80 7.27
CA ASN A 151 -6.99 2.94 8.29
C ASN A 151 -7.51 1.66 7.64
N ILE A 152 -7.44 0.54 8.37
CA ILE A 152 -8.10 -0.69 7.98
C ILE A 152 -9.50 -0.68 8.60
N ASP A 153 -10.51 -0.49 7.77
CA ASP A 153 -11.91 -0.57 8.20
C ASP A 153 -12.30 -2.03 8.46
N ARG A 154 -11.86 -2.92 7.56
CA ARG A 154 -12.12 -4.35 7.60
C ARG A 154 -10.92 -5.15 7.10
N LEU A 155 -10.65 -6.30 7.74
CA LEU A 155 -9.65 -7.26 7.28
C LEU A 155 -10.20 -8.68 7.39
N GLU A 156 -10.13 -9.39 6.29
CA GLU A 156 -10.45 -10.80 6.15
C GLU A 156 -9.18 -11.57 5.84
N VAL A 157 -8.94 -12.65 6.57
CA VAL A 157 -7.79 -13.53 6.40
C VAL A 157 -8.30 -14.96 6.33
N ALA A 158 -7.81 -15.73 5.35
CA ALA A 158 -8.26 -17.11 5.13
C ALA A 158 -9.79 -17.27 5.03
N GLY A 159 -10.48 -16.30 4.43
CA GLY A 159 -11.94 -16.33 4.25
C GLY A 159 -12.74 -15.93 5.50
N ARG A 160 -12.09 -15.37 6.53
CA ARG A 160 -12.69 -15.05 7.84
C ARG A 160 -12.34 -13.64 8.27
N ASN A 161 -13.35 -12.90 8.72
CA ASN A 161 -13.11 -11.61 9.39
C ASN A 161 -12.23 -11.85 10.61
N LEU A 162 -11.26 -10.97 10.83
CA LEU A 162 -10.48 -10.99 12.05
C LEU A 162 -11.37 -10.73 13.27
N PRO A 163 -11.12 -11.41 14.41
CA PRO A 163 -11.73 -11.06 15.68
C PRO A 163 -11.61 -9.56 15.99
N GLU A 164 -12.68 -8.96 16.53
CA GLU A 164 -12.70 -7.52 16.85
C GLU A 164 -11.60 -7.09 17.83
N GLU A 165 -11.17 -7.97 18.72
CA GLU A 165 -10.03 -7.71 19.61
C GLU A 165 -8.74 -7.39 18.84
N PHE A 166 -8.49 -8.08 17.72
CA PHE A 166 -7.33 -7.82 16.87
C PHE A 166 -7.55 -6.57 16.02
N MET A 167 -8.74 -6.40 15.46
CA MET A 167 -9.09 -5.19 14.70
C MET A 167 -8.95 -3.94 15.57
N ASN A 168 -9.29 -4.00 16.86
CA ASN A 168 -9.14 -2.89 17.80
C ASN A 168 -7.67 -2.51 18.02
N GLU A 169 -6.71 -3.44 18.01
CA GLU A 169 -5.29 -3.10 18.09
C GLU A 169 -4.76 -2.56 16.75
N ILE A 170 -5.20 -3.11 15.63
CA ILE A 170 -4.83 -2.63 14.29
C ILE A 170 -5.27 -1.17 14.11
N ARG A 171 -6.53 -0.86 14.46
CA ARG A 171 -7.12 0.49 14.32
C ARG A 171 -6.51 1.55 15.26
N LYS A 172 -5.76 1.17 16.29
CA LYS A 172 -5.11 2.14 17.20
C LYS A 172 -3.92 2.84 16.58
N ASN A 173 -3.36 2.29 15.51
CA ASN A 173 -2.13 2.78 14.90
C ASN A 173 -2.46 3.35 13.52
N ASN A 174 -2.06 4.59 13.25
CA ASN A 174 -2.09 5.11 11.89
C ASN A 174 -1.05 4.34 11.08
N LEU A 175 -1.52 3.73 10.01
CA LEU A 175 -0.79 2.81 9.17
C LEU A 175 0.40 3.45 8.44
N VAL A 176 0.36 4.77 8.27
CA VAL A 176 1.45 5.53 7.65
C VAL A 176 2.49 6.02 8.67
N GLU A 177 2.26 5.84 9.97
CA GLU A 177 3.04 6.53 11.01
C GLU A 177 4.50 6.06 11.06
N THR A 178 4.75 4.77 10.89
CA THR A 178 6.10 4.21 10.76
C THR A 178 6.79 4.68 9.47
N LEU A 179 6.02 5.15 8.49
CA LEU A 179 6.48 5.42 7.13
C LEU A 179 6.80 6.89 6.89
N LEU A 180 6.13 7.77 7.63
CA LEU A 180 6.54 9.16 7.83
C LEU A 180 7.92 9.30 8.49
N GLN A 181 8.56 8.21 8.91
CA GLN A 181 9.97 8.21 9.32
C GLN A 181 10.93 8.20 8.12
N ASP A 182 10.49 7.87 6.91
CA ASP A 182 11.30 8.04 5.69
C ASP A 182 11.37 9.52 5.30
N PRO A 183 12.58 10.13 5.24
CA PRO A 183 12.70 11.57 4.96
C PRO A 183 12.27 11.98 3.55
N SER A 184 12.26 11.07 2.58
CA SER A 184 11.85 11.39 1.20
C SER A 184 10.33 11.46 1.10
N LEU A 185 9.65 10.55 1.78
CA LEU A 185 8.22 10.66 1.92
C LEU A 185 7.81 11.85 2.78
N GLU A 186 8.39 12.03 3.96
CA GLU A 186 7.97 13.13 4.83
C GLU A 186 8.00 14.45 4.05
N ARG A 187 9.03 14.62 3.21
CA ARG A 187 9.11 15.71 2.24
C ARG A 187 7.98 15.70 1.21
N PHE A 188 7.73 14.58 0.53
CA PHE A 188 6.65 14.45 -0.44
C PHE A 188 5.27 14.76 0.17
N MET A 189 4.93 14.18 1.33
CA MET A 189 3.69 14.47 2.06
C MET A 189 3.64 15.92 2.54
N GLY A 190 4.80 16.50 2.84
CA GLY A 190 4.95 17.93 3.10
C GLY A 190 4.56 18.83 1.91
N LEU A 191 4.47 18.29 0.69
CA LEU A 191 4.06 18.99 -0.54
C LEU A 191 2.62 18.68 -0.96
N VAL A 192 1.97 17.72 -0.31
CA VAL A 192 0.60 17.29 -0.63
C VAL A 192 -0.39 17.96 0.32
N LYS A 193 -1.43 18.58 -0.24
CA LYS A 193 -2.51 19.23 0.48
C LYS A 193 -3.58 18.24 0.91
N SER A 194 -4.01 17.37 0.00
CA SER A 194 -5.02 16.35 0.30
C SER A 194 -4.79 15.07 -0.50
N VAL A 195 -5.19 13.93 0.06
CA VAL A 195 -5.30 12.63 -0.62
C VAL A 195 -6.68 12.11 -0.30
N LYS A 196 -7.46 11.77 -1.32
CA LYS A 196 -8.85 11.30 -1.17
C LYS A 196 -9.14 10.19 -2.16
N VAL A 197 -10.10 9.36 -1.81
CA VAL A 197 -10.75 8.47 -2.77
C VAL A 197 -12.07 9.13 -3.16
N GLU A 198 -12.21 9.48 -4.43
CA GLU A 198 -13.43 10.09 -4.98
C GLU A 198 -13.58 9.71 -6.45
N ASP A 199 -14.83 9.51 -6.90
CA ASP A 199 -15.17 9.16 -8.28
C ASP A 199 -14.43 7.91 -8.79
N GLY A 200 -14.20 6.93 -7.89
CA GLY A 200 -13.48 5.70 -8.21
C GLY A 200 -11.98 5.89 -8.46
N ARG A 201 -11.39 6.99 -7.99
CA ARG A 201 -9.97 7.30 -8.14
C ARG A 201 -9.36 7.78 -6.82
N VAL A 202 -8.07 7.53 -6.64
CA VAL A 202 -7.26 8.22 -5.64
C VAL A 202 -6.81 9.55 -6.23
N VAL A 203 -7.20 10.66 -5.61
CA VAL A 203 -6.85 12.02 -6.03
C VAL A 203 -5.85 12.61 -5.04
N ILE A 204 -4.72 13.06 -5.57
CA ILE A 204 -3.64 13.72 -4.83
C ILE A 204 -3.64 15.20 -5.22
N GLU A 205 -3.97 16.06 -4.26
CA GLU A 205 -4.00 17.52 -4.43
C GLU A 205 -2.67 18.11 -3.92
N PRO A 206 -1.93 18.87 -4.74
CA PRO A 206 -0.72 19.57 -4.32
C PRO A 206 -1.03 20.80 -3.43
N LYS A 207 -0.03 21.27 -2.67
CA LYS A 207 -0.15 22.47 -1.81
C LYS A 207 -0.11 23.79 -2.55
#